data_AF-A0A821LTY4-F1
#
_entry.id   AF-A0A821LTY4-F1
#
_cell.length_a   1.000
_cell.length_b   1.000
_cell.length_c   1.000
_cell.angle_alpha   90.00
_cell.angle_beta   90.00
_cell.angle_gamma   90.00
#
_symmetry.space_group_name_H-M   'P 1'
#
loop_
_entity.id
_entity.type
_entity.pdbx_description
1 polymer ?
#
loop_
_entity_poly.entity_id
_entity_poly.type
_entity_poly.pdbx_seq_one_letter_code
_entity_poly.pdbx_strand_id
1 'polypeptide(L)'
;TDGERILGLGDLGCHGMGIPVGKLSLYTALAGVPPQYCLPMMLDVGTNNETLLNDKYYLGLRRKRITGKEYDDFIDEFMQAVTQRFGRQCLIQFEDFANHNAFRFLAKYRDGYCTFNDDIQGTASVAIAGILSSIRITQRKLADNIFVFYGAGEASIGISDLLMLAMEREGVSAEEARKRIYLVDSKGLIVKNRPTGGLNKEKMRYAHEREPITKLTDIIDAIKPTFLIGAAGQGPSFTREILEKMASFNKHPVIFALSNPTSKAECTAQEAYEATNGQCIFISGSPFPNVEYQGKTYVPGQGNNCYIFPGVALAVVTCLIRHVPEEIFYIAAKTLSDLVTQEDLAVGLMYPSIEKIHDVSRSIAVNIAEYAYANNLAALYPKPNDLDEFIKLHQYIAEYKETLPRTWNWPKVHE
;
A
#
# COMPACT_ATOMS: atom_id res chain seq x y z
N THR A 1 8.01 -7.48 -11.29
CA THR A 1 8.88 -6.29 -11.11
C THR A 1 9.84 -6.18 -12.30
N ASP A 2 10.33 -4.99 -12.62
CA ASP A 2 11.48 -4.76 -13.52
C ASP A 2 12.77 -4.38 -12.74
N GLY A 3 12.69 -4.34 -11.39
CA GLY A 3 13.80 -4.15 -10.49
C GLY A 3 14.41 -2.75 -10.54
N GLU A 4 13.75 -1.77 -11.16
CA GLU A 4 14.26 -0.41 -11.31
C GLU A 4 14.20 0.38 -9.99
N ARG A 5 13.23 0.06 -9.12
CA ARG A 5 12.99 0.82 -7.89
C ARG A 5 12.71 -0.08 -6.70
N ILE A 6 13.63 -1.00 -6.42
CA ILE A 6 13.57 -1.81 -5.19
C ILE A 6 13.55 -0.88 -3.98
N LEU A 7 12.52 -0.96 -3.15
CA LEU A 7 12.23 0.02 -2.12
C LEU A 7 13.45 0.28 -1.20
N GLY A 8 13.91 1.54 -1.18
CA GLY A 8 15.06 1.99 -0.38
C GLY A 8 16.45 1.60 -0.93
N LEU A 9 16.52 0.79 -1.98
CA LEU A 9 17.77 0.28 -2.58
C LEU A 9 17.99 0.73 -4.03
N GLY A 10 16.93 1.13 -4.74
CA GLY A 10 17.00 1.63 -6.12
C GLY A 10 17.07 0.53 -7.17
N ASP A 11 17.82 0.76 -8.25
CA ASP A 11 17.91 -0.16 -9.38
C ASP A 11 18.84 -1.34 -9.04
N LEU A 12 18.25 -2.51 -8.84
CA LEU A 12 18.98 -3.77 -8.63
C LEU A 12 18.90 -4.71 -9.85
N GLY A 13 18.30 -4.26 -10.95
CA GLY A 13 18.13 -5.06 -12.16
C GLY A 13 17.54 -6.45 -11.86
N CYS A 14 18.16 -7.49 -12.42
CA CYS A 14 17.73 -8.88 -12.23
C CYS A 14 17.86 -9.39 -10.77
N HIS A 15 18.69 -8.77 -9.94
CA HIS A 15 18.75 -9.11 -8.50
C HIS A 15 17.46 -8.75 -7.76
N GLY A 16 16.57 -7.97 -8.37
CA GLY A 16 15.24 -7.67 -7.85
C GLY A 16 14.27 -8.87 -7.77
N MET A 17 14.61 -10.03 -8.36
CA MET A 17 13.75 -11.23 -8.36
C MET A 17 13.35 -11.70 -6.95
N GLY A 18 14.17 -11.41 -5.93
CA GLY A 18 13.84 -11.73 -4.54
C GLY A 18 12.55 -11.05 -4.04
N ILE A 19 12.17 -9.90 -4.59
CA ILE A 19 10.97 -9.16 -4.17
C ILE A 19 9.67 -9.90 -4.56
N PRO A 20 9.43 -10.28 -5.83
CA PRO A 20 8.28 -11.13 -6.18
C PRO A 20 8.22 -12.43 -5.39
N VAL A 21 9.35 -13.09 -5.15
CA VAL A 21 9.41 -14.33 -4.36
C VAL A 21 8.95 -14.08 -2.92
N GLY A 22 9.47 -13.04 -2.28
CA GLY A 22 9.09 -12.65 -0.93
C GLY A 22 7.61 -12.28 -0.82
N LYS A 23 7.10 -11.45 -1.74
CA LYS A 23 5.68 -11.06 -1.79
C LYS A 23 4.76 -12.27 -1.91
N LEU A 24 5.02 -13.18 -2.84
CA LEU A 24 4.18 -14.37 -3.03
C LEU A 24 4.29 -15.37 -1.87
N SER A 25 5.43 -15.38 -1.16
CA SER A 25 5.54 -16.10 0.10
C SER A 25 4.58 -15.52 1.15
N LEU A 26 4.45 -14.19 1.23
CA LEU A 26 3.49 -13.51 2.12
C LEU A 26 2.03 -13.65 1.68
N TYR A 27 1.74 -13.73 0.38
CA TYR A 27 0.40 -14.10 -0.12
C TYR A 27 -0.07 -15.43 0.52
N THR A 28 0.82 -16.41 0.55
CA THR A 28 0.55 -17.73 1.14
C THR A 28 0.54 -17.65 2.66
N ALA A 29 1.60 -17.09 3.25
CA ALA A 29 1.80 -17.12 4.69
C ALA A 29 0.84 -16.24 5.48
N LEU A 30 0.27 -15.19 4.89
CA LEU A 30 -0.59 -14.24 5.60
C LEU A 30 -2.08 -14.38 5.28
N ALA A 31 -2.40 -14.86 4.08
CA ALA A 31 -3.80 -15.03 3.64
C ALA A 31 -4.13 -16.45 3.16
N GLY A 32 -3.17 -17.37 3.11
CA GLY A 32 -3.43 -18.72 2.62
C GLY A 32 -3.72 -18.77 1.12
N VAL A 33 -3.20 -17.86 0.29
CA VAL A 33 -3.27 -18.07 -1.16
C VAL A 33 -2.46 -19.33 -1.51
N PRO A 34 -3.01 -20.33 -2.23
CA PRO A 34 -2.26 -21.56 -2.50
C PRO A 34 -1.00 -21.32 -3.33
N PRO A 35 0.19 -21.79 -2.87
CA PRO A 35 1.47 -21.42 -3.47
C PRO A 35 1.63 -21.94 -4.90
N GLN A 36 0.94 -23.02 -5.28
CA GLN A 36 0.94 -23.54 -6.65
C GLN A 36 0.27 -22.60 -7.68
N TYR A 37 -0.48 -21.58 -7.22
CA TYR A 37 -1.08 -20.55 -8.07
C TYR A 37 -0.24 -19.27 -8.13
N CYS A 38 0.90 -19.23 -7.43
CA CYS A 38 1.78 -18.07 -7.35
C CYS A 38 2.96 -18.23 -8.32
N LEU A 39 3.18 -17.23 -9.19
CA LEU A 39 4.31 -17.21 -10.13
C LEU A 39 5.12 -15.90 -9.99
N PRO A 40 6.32 -15.93 -9.37
CA PRO A 40 7.18 -14.74 -9.28
C PRO A 40 7.84 -14.45 -10.64
N MET A 41 7.73 -13.20 -11.10
CA MET A 41 8.25 -12.79 -12.41
C MET A 41 9.16 -11.55 -12.31
N MET A 42 10.32 -11.67 -12.96
CA MET A 42 11.34 -10.63 -13.13
C MET A 42 11.45 -10.27 -14.62
N LEU A 43 11.16 -9.03 -14.96
CA LEU A 43 11.23 -8.51 -16.32
C LEU A 43 12.58 -7.79 -16.52
N ASP A 44 13.61 -8.54 -16.91
CA ASP A 44 14.95 -7.98 -17.11
C ASP A 44 15.07 -7.25 -18.46
N VAL A 45 15.06 -5.92 -18.38
CA VAL A 45 15.19 -5.02 -19.52
C VAL A 45 16.55 -4.29 -19.54
N GLY A 46 17.50 -4.77 -18.74
CA GLY A 46 18.77 -4.10 -18.43
C GLY A 46 18.73 -3.41 -17.07
N THR A 47 19.84 -2.76 -16.71
CA THR A 47 19.96 -1.96 -15.48
C THR A 47 20.76 -0.69 -15.74
N ASN A 48 20.38 0.41 -15.09
CA ASN A 48 21.12 1.65 -15.14
C ASN A 48 22.19 1.74 -14.04
N ASN A 49 22.25 0.75 -13.14
CA ASN A 49 23.22 0.67 -12.05
C ASN A 49 24.62 0.29 -12.57
N GLU A 50 25.54 1.27 -12.60
CA GLU A 50 26.91 1.08 -13.06
C GLU A 50 27.69 0.05 -12.25
N THR A 51 27.41 -0.07 -10.95
CA THR A 51 28.06 -1.09 -10.11
C THR A 51 27.71 -2.48 -10.58
N LEU A 52 26.44 -2.74 -10.93
CA LEU A 52 26.00 -4.04 -11.45
C LEU A 52 26.52 -4.30 -12.87
N LEU A 53 26.54 -3.28 -13.74
CA LEU A 53 27.08 -3.43 -15.10
C LEU A 53 28.56 -3.85 -15.09
N ASN A 54 29.32 -3.32 -14.14
CA ASN A 54 30.75 -3.62 -13.97
C ASN A 54 31.05 -4.85 -13.09
N ASP A 55 30.06 -5.37 -12.35
CA ASP A 55 30.25 -6.53 -11.50
C ASP A 55 30.27 -7.82 -12.34
N LYS A 56 31.40 -8.53 -12.38
CA LYS A 56 31.57 -9.80 -13.09
C LYS A 56 30.60 -10.92 -12.66
N TYR A 57 29.97 -10.81 -11.48
CA TYR A 57 29.01 -11.79 -10.98
C TYR A 57 27.55 -11.41 -11.22
N TYR A 58 27.28 -10.22 -11.77
CA TYR A 58 25.92 -9.84 -12.15
C TYR A 58 25.35 -10.79 -13.21
N LEU A 59 24.17 -11.35 -12.91
CA LEU A 59 23.50 -12.38 -13.71
C LEU A 59 22.56 -11.81 -14.78
N GLY A 60 22.15 -10.54 -14.64
CA GLY A 60 21.21 -9.92 -15.56
C GLY A 60 21.85 -9.41 -16.85
N LEU A 61 21.04 -8.80 -17.70
CA LEU A 61 21.48 -8.19 -18.95
C LEU A 61 22.46 -7.04 -18.69
N ARG A 62 23.69 -7.17 -19.21
CA ARG A 62 24.76 -6.15 -19.12
C ARG A 62 24.59 -5.02 -20.13
N ARG A 63 23.44 -4.34 -20.04
CA ARG A 63 23.13 -3.15 -20.83
C ARG A 63 22.27 -2.19 -20.01
N LYS A 64 22.28 -0.92 -20.42
CA LYS A 64 21.32 0.07 -19.91
C LYS A 64 19.89 -0.36 -20.21
N ARG A 65 18.97 0.12 -19.38
CA ARG A 65 17.54 -0.20 -19.51
C ARG A 65 17.03 0.22 -20.88
N ILE A 66 16.32 -0.67 -21.58
CA ILE A 66 15.53 -0.28 -22.74
C ILE A 66 14.37 0.63 -22.27
N THR A 67 14.04 1.63 -23.07
CA THR A 67 12.98 2.60 -22.78
C THR A 67 12.18 2.90 -24.04
N GLY A 68 11.08 3.65 -23.90
CA GLY A 68 10.24 4.02 -25.04
C GLY A 68 9.45 2.84 -25.59
N LYS A 69 9.19 2.85 -26.91
CA LYS A 69 8.25 1.92 -27.55
C LYS A 69 8.62 0.46 -27.38
N GLU A 70 9.90 0.12 -27.46
CA GLU A 70 10.37 -1.27 -27.30
C GLU A 70 10.02 -1.82 -25.91
N TYR A 71 10.17 -1.01 -24.87
CA TYR A 71 9.79 -1.42 -23.52
C TYR A 71 8.26 -1.56 -23.38
N ASP A 72 7.51 -0.63 -23.97
CA ASP A 72 6.06 -0.65 -23.93
C ASP A 72 5.46 -1.85 -24.65
N ASP A 73 5.98 -2.17 -25.84
CA ASP A 73 5.56 -3.33 -26.63
C ASP A 73 5.87 -4.64 -25.86
N PHE A 74 7.02 -4.72 -25.20
CA PHE A 74 7.38 -5.88 -24.38
C PHE A 74 6.42 -6.08 -23.20
N ILE A 75 6.06 -5.01 -22.49
CA ILE A 75 5.08 -5.11 -21.39
C ILE A 75 3.69 -5.46 -21.95
N ASP A 76 3.29 -4.92 -23.10
CA ASP A 76 2.03 -5.28 -23.76
C ASP A 76 1.98 -6.77 -24.10
N GLU A 77 3.06 -7.30 -24.70
CA GLU A 77 3.20 -8.71 -25.01
C GLU A 77 3.13 -9.57 -23.73
N PHE A 78 3.81 -9.17 -22.65
CA PHE A 78 3.76 -9.85 -21.37
C PHE A 78 2.32 -9.96 -20.84
N MET A 79 1.58 -8.85 -20.79
CA MET A 79 0.20 -8.84 -20.29
C MET A 79 -0.71 -9.75 -21.14
N GLN A 80 -0.53 -9.72 -22.46
CA GLN A 80 -1.27 -10.58 -23.39
C GLN A 80 -0.91 -12.06 -23.20
N ALA A 81 0.38 -12.40 -23.15
CA ALA A 81 0.85 -13.78 -23.01
C ALA A 81 0.37 -14.42 -21.70
N VAL A 82 0.45 -13.68 -20.58
CA VAL A 82 -0.03 -14.15 -19.28
C VAL A 82 -1.53 -14.47 -19.34
N THR A 83 -2.35 -13.57 -19.85
CA THR A 83 -3.81 -13.80 -19.91
C THR A 83 -4.24 -14.81 -20.97
N GLN A 84 -3.51 -14.94 -22.08
CA GLN A 84 -3.74 -16.00 -23.07
C GLN A 84 -3.45 -17.38 -22.47
N ARG A 85 -2.40 -17.50 -21.64
CA ARG A 85 -1.99 -18.76 -21.03
C ARG A 85 -2.81 -19.15 -19.81
N PHE A 86 -3.06 -18.21 -18.91
CA PHE A 86 -3.64 -18.45 -17.57
C PHE A 86 -5.07 -17.95 -17.41
N GLY A 87 -5.63 -17.31 -18.44
CA GLY A 87 -6.98 -16.75 -18.42
C GLY A 87 -7.00 -15.28 -18.01
N ARG A 88 -8.11 -14.60 -18.36
CA ARG A 88 -8.29 -13.16 -18.10
C ARG A 88 -8.45 -12.81 -16.61
N GLN A 89 -8.80 -13.80 -15.79
CA GLN A 89 -8.95 -13.69 -14.34
C GLN A 89 -7.62 -13.84 -13.58
N CYS A 90 -6.52 -14.11 -14.30
CA CYS A 90 -5.20 -14.17 -13.67
C CYS A 90 -4.84 -12.79 -13.09
N LEU A 91 -4.61 -12.76 -11.78
CA LEU A 91 -4.17 -11.56 -11.08
C LEU A 91 -2.71 -11.25 -11.42
N ILE A 92 -2.46 -10.04 -11.90
CA ILE A 92 -1.13 -9.51 -12.18
C ILE A 92 -0.85 -8.34 -11.24
N GLN A 93 0.00 -8.53 -10.22
CA GLN A 93 0.46 -7.44 -9.36
C GLN A 93 1.77 -6.85 -9.90
N PHE A 94 1.80 -5.53 -10.09
CA PHE A 94 3.04 -4.77 -10.31
C PHE A 94 3.67 -4.39 -8.98
N GLU A 95 5.00 -4.46 -8.92
CA GLU A 95 5.81 -4.18 -7.71
C GLU A 95 7.17 -3.60 -8.12
N ASP A 96 7.65 -2.59 -7.40
CA ASP A 96 9.00 -2.01 -7.49
C ASP A 96 9.42 -1.54 -8.90
N PHE A 97 8.46 -1.03 -9.66
CA PHE A 97 8.71 -0.28 -10.90
C PHE A 97 9.08 1.17 -10.56
N ALA A 98 9.81 1.87 -11.44
CA ALA A 98 10.03 3.30 -11.24
C ALA A 98 8.73 4.11 -11.39
N ASN A 99 8.62 5.22 -10.64
CA ASN A 99 7.47 6.12 -10.55
C ASN A 99 6.75 6.39 -11.88
N HIS A 100 7.51 6.71 -12.92
CA HIS A 100 6.94 7.04 -14.22
C HIS A 100 6.29 5.84 -14.90
N ASN A 101 6.87 4.64 -14.76
CA ASN A 101 6.36 3.40 -15.34
C ASN A 101 5.23 2.80 -14.51
N ALA A 102 5.35 2.81 -13.18
CA ALA A 102 4.32 2.28 -12.29
C ALA A 102 2.95 2.94 -12.52
N PHE A 103 2.90 4.28 -12.51
CA PHE A 103 1.65 5.01 -12.77
C PHE A 103 1.11 4.78 -14.18
N ARG A 104 1.99 4.81 -15.18
CA ARG A 104 1.60 4.68 -16.58
C ARG A 104 1.06 3.29 -16.89
N PHE A 105 1.73 2.24 -16.42
CA PHE A 105 1.28 0.87 -16.60
C PHE A 105 0.02 0.56 -15.80
N LEU A 106 -0.08 1.05 -14.57
CA LEU A 106 -1.33 0.94 -13.81
C LEU A 106 -2.48 1.58 -14.58
N ALA A 107 -2.32 2.84 -15.02
CA ALA A 107 -3.34 3.55 -15.78
C ALA A 107 -3.71 2.85 -17.11
N LYS A 108 -2.74 2.24 -17.78
CA LYS A 108 -2.94 1.54 -19.06
C LYS A 108 -3.68 0.22 -18.91
N TYR A 109 -3.38 -0.56 -17.86
CA TYR A 109 -3.83 -1.96 -17.78
C TYR A 109 -5.00 -2.22 -16.82
N ARG A 110 -5.24 -1.33 -15.85
CA ARG A 110 -6.27 -1.47 -14.80
C ARG A 110 -7.68 -1.84 -15.29
N ASP A 111 -8.09 -1.30 -16.44
CA ASP A 111 -9.45 -1.51 -16.97
C ASP A 111 -9.50 -2.66 -17.99
N GLY A 112 -8.34 -3.16 -18.44
CA GLY A 112 -8.22 -4.23 -19.43
C GLY A 112 -7.84 -5.59 -18.84
N TYR A 113 -7.25 -5.60 -17.64
CA TYR A 113 -6.67 -6.77 -16.98
C TYR A 113 -7.06 -6.80 -15.49
N CYS A 114 -7.01 -8.00 -14.89
CA CYS A 114 -7.10 -8.13 -13.43
C CYS A 114 -5.74 -7.76 -12.82
N THR A 115 -5.51 -6.47 -12.59
CA THR A 115 -4.20 -5.97 -12.16
C THR A 115 -4.30 -4.83 -11.16
N PHE A 116 -3.27 -4.71 -10.33
CA PHE A 116 -3.05 -3.57 -9.45
C PHE A 116 -1.55 -3.37 -9.22
N ASN A 117 -1.18 -2.24 -8.62
CA ASN A 117 0.18 -1.97 -8.18
C ASN A 117 0.18 -1.77 -6.65
N ASP A 118 0.96 -2.55 -5.90
CA ASP A 118 0.93 -2.50 -4.44
C ASP A 118 1.63 -1.25 -3.87
N ASP A 119 2.70 -0.79 -4.51
CA ASP A 119 3.40 0.44 -4.13
C ASP A 119 2.49 1.68 -4.17
N ILE A 120 1.54 1.72 -5.12
CA ILE A 120 0.56 2.78 -5.28
C ILE A 120 -0.70 2.50 -4.46
N GLN A 121 -1.40 1.40 -4.77
CA GLN A 121 -2.76 1.14 -4.26
C GLN A 121 -2.75 0.43 -2.90
N GLY A 122 -1.81 -0.49 -2.67
CA GLY A 122 -1.65 -1.16 -1.38
C GLY A 122 -1.18 -0.20 -0.30
N THR A 123 -0.17 0.62 -0.61
CA THR A 123 0.32 1.69 0.27
C THR A 123 -0.78 2.71 0.56
N ALA A 124 -1.57 3.09 -0.45
CA ALA A 124 -2.73 3.95 -0.25
C ALA A 124 -3.71 3.33 0.75
N SER A 125 -4.09 2.07 0.52
CA SER A 125 -5.06 1.35 1.34
C SER A 125 -4.62 1.25 2.81
N VAL A 126 -3.37 0.86 3.08
CA VAL A 126 -2.91 0.73 4.47
C VAL A 126 -2.83 2.10 5.15
N ALA A 127 -2.39 3.15 4.44
CA ALA A 127 -2.36 4.50 5.01
C ALA A 127 -3.78 5.02 5.32
N ILE A 128 -4.76 4.77 4.44
CA ILE A 128 -6.17 5.13 4.71
C ILE A 128 -6.69 4.37 5.94
N ALA A 129 -6.38 3.09 6.09
CA ALA A 129 -6.75 2.35 7.30
C ALA A 129 -6.17 3.00 8.57
N GLY A 130 -4.90 3.39 8.53
CA GLY A 130 -4.26 4.11 9.64
C GLY A 130 -4.91 5.47 9.90
N ILE A 131 -5.31 6.20 8.85
CA ILE A 131 -6.02 7.49 8.97
C ILE A 131 -7.39 7.28 9.62
N LEU A 132 -8.17 6.31 9.15
CA LEU A 132 -9.49 5.96 9.70
C LEU A 132 -9.39 5.53 11.18
N SER A 133 -8.35 4.78 11.54
CA SER A 133 -8.08 4.43 12.94
C SER A 133 -7.68 5.66 13.76
N SER A 134 -6.86 6.55 13.21
CA SER A 134 -6.41 7.77 13.89
C SER A 134 -7.57 8.73 14.18
N ILE A 135 -8.54 8.88 13.27
CA ILE A 135 -9.67 9.78 13.49
C ILE A 135 -10.63 9.30 14.59
N ARG A 136 -10.62 7.99 14.93
CA ARG A 136 -11.32 7.46 16.11
C ARG A 136 -10.71 7.96 17.42
N ILE A 137 -9.41 8.28 17.45
CA ILE A 137 -8.77 8.89 18.63
C ILE A 137 -8.96 10.41 18.62
N THR A 138 -8.78 11.06 17.46
CA THR A 138 -8.93 12.51 17.37
C THR A 138 -10.38 12.98 17.48
N GLN A 139 -11.36 12.07 17.33
CA GLN A 139 -12.80 12.34 17.35
C GLN A 139 -13.21 13.39 16.30
N ARG A 140 -12.59 13.32 15.12
CA ARG A 140 -12.83 14.21 13.98
C ARG A 140 -13.45 13.43 12.82
N LYS A 141 -14.23 14.10 11.96
CA LYS A 141 -14.60 13.51 10.67
C LYS A 141 -13.42 13.56 9.72
N LEU A 142 -13.37 12.71 8.70
CA LEU A 142 -12.30 12.74 7.70
C LEU A 142 -12.20 14.12 7.04
N ALA A 143 -13.36 14.70 6.74
CA ALA A 143 -13.50 16.04 6.20
C ALA A 143 -12.97 17.15 7.12
N ASP A 144 -12.83 16.99 8.44
CA ASP A 144 -12.38 18.08 9.32
C ASP A 144 -10.85 18.24 9.35
N ASN A 145 -10.13 17.39 8.61
CA ASN A 145 -8.68 17.29 8.65
C ASN A 145 -8.01 18.00 7.48
N ILE A 146 -6.77 18.40 7.70
CA ILE A 146 -5.87 18.95 6.68
C ILE A 146 -4.63 18.06 6.63
N PHE A 147 -4.33 17.56 5.45
CA PHE A 147 -3.29 16.57 5.20
C PHE A 147 -2.13 17.22 4.45
N VAL A 148 -0.93 17.15 5.02
CA VAL A 148 0.31 17.53 4.34
C VAL A 148 1.13 16.27 4.10
N PHE A 149 1.41 16.00 2.83
CA PHE A 149 2.26 14.90 2.40
C PHE A 149 3.67 15.42 2.07
N TYR A 150 4.67 14.95 2.80
CA TYR A 150 6.07 15.17 2.48
C TYR A 150 6.57 14.06 1.54
N GLY A 151 6.71 14.41 0.28
CA GLY A 151 6.84 13.48 -0.85
C GLY A 151 5.64 13.63 -1.78
N ALA A 152 5.88 13.60 -3.09
CA ALA A 152 4.85 13.64 -4.14
C ALA A 152 5.12 12.59 -5.23
N GLY A 153 5.52 11.39 -4.79
CA GLY A 153 5.74 10.21 -5.63
C GLY A 153 4.53 9.26 -5.61
N GLU A 154 4.77 7.99 -5.94
CA GLU A 154 3.75 6.93 -5.99
C GLU A 154 2.87 6.85 -4.74
N ALA A 155 3.51 6.67 -3.58
CA ALA A 155 2.81 6.52 -2.31
C ALA A 155 1.93 7.74 -2.01
N SER A 156 2.48 8.96 -1.95
CA SER A 156 1.71 10.15 -1.58
C SER A 156 0.55 10.45 -2.52
N ILE A 157 0.75 10.28 -3.84
CA ILE A 157 -0.31 10.50 -4.82
C ILE A 157 -1.38 9.41 -4.70
N GLY A 158 -0.99 8.14 -4.57
CA GLY A 158 -1.92 7.03 -4.35
C GLY A 158 -2.75 7.22 -3.08
N ILE A 159 -2.12 7.56 -1.95
CA ILE A 159 -2.81 7.86 -0.68
C ILE A 159 -3.77 9.04 -0.88
N SER A 160 -3.34 10.10 -1.57
CA SER A 160 -4.19 11.27 -1.82
C SER A 160 -5.42 10.92 -2.67
N ASP A 161 -5.23 10.14 -3.73
CA ASP A 161 -6.33 9.72 -4.61
C ASP A 161 -7.34 8.82 -3.86
N LEU A 162 -6.86 7.89 -3.02
CA LEU A 162 -7.75 7.05 -2.20
C LEU A 162 -8.41 7.83 -1.05
N LEU A 163 -7.73 8.84 -0.50
CA LEU A 163 -8.27 9.74 0.52
C LEU A 163 -9.42 10.58 -0.05
N MET A 164 -9.29 11.05 -1.30
CA MET A 164 -10.37 11.72 -2.02
C MET A 164 -11.60 10.82 -2.13
N LEU A 165 -11.43 9.56 -2.57
CA LEU A 165 -12.53 8.59 -2.64
C LEU A 165 -13.16 8.37 -1.26
N ALA A 166 -12.35 8.22 -0.21
CA ALA A 166 -12.84 8.04 1.15
C ALA A 166 -13.69 9.24 1.62
N MET A 167 -13.27 10.48 1.33
CA MET A 167 -14.06 11.68 1.64
C MET A 167 -15.33 11.78 0.80
N GLU A 168 -15.29 11.39 -0.47
CA GLU A 168 -16.47 11.35 -1.35
C GLU A 168 -17.52 10.34 -0.84
N ARG A 169 -17.08 9.20 -0.29
CA ARG A 169 -17.96 8.22 0.37
C ARG A 169 -18.60 8.75 1.66
N GLU A 170 -18.01 9.76 2.29
CA GLU A 170 -18.62 10.52 3.40
C GLU A 170 -19.51 11.69 2.92
N GLY A 171 -19.66 11.87 1.61
CA GLY A 171 -20.50 12.92 1.01
C GLY A 171 -19.79 14.26 0.77
N VAL A 172 -18.46 14.31 0.87
CA VAL A 172 -17.67 15.51 0.56
C VAL A 172 -17.51 15.62 -0.96
N SER A 173 -17.64 16.82 -1.53
CA SER A 173 -17.36 17.01 -2.95
C SER A 173 -15.88 16.85 -3.27
N ALA A 174 -15.55 16.41 -4.48
CA ALA A 174 -14.17 16.30 -4.94
C ALA A 174 -13.38 17.62 -4.81
N GLU A 175 -14.03 18.76 -5.05
CA GLU A 175 -13.37 20.07 -4.90
C GLU A 175 -13.00 20.36 -3.45
N GLU A 176 -13.91 20.08 -2.52
CA GLU A 176 -13.72 20.33 -1.10
C GLU A 176 -12.70 19.36 -0.48
N ALA A 177 -12.75 18.08 -0.88
CA ALA A 177 -11.75 17.09 -0.47
C ALA A 177 -10.35 17.51 -0.93
N ARG A 178 -10.21 17.98 -2.17
CA ARG A 178 -8.92 18.43 -2.73
C ARG A 178 -8.32 19.59 -1.95
N LYS A 179 -9.12 20.56 -1.50
CA LYS A 179 -8.67 21.74 -0.71
C LYS A 179 -7.99 21.37 0.61
N ARG A 180 -8.17 20.12 1.07
CA ARG A 180 -7.64 19.59 2.32
C ARG A 180 -6.33 18.84 2.16
N ILE A 181 -5.88 18.60 0.93
CA ILE A 181 -4.71 17.77 0.62
C ILE A 181 -3.59 18.64 0.03
N TYR A 182 -2.45 18.69 0.71
CA TYR A 182 -1.27 19.45 0.30
C TYR A 182 -0.11 18.49 0.06
N LEU A 183 0.52 18.56 -1.11
CA LEU A 183 1.71 17.77 -1.44
C LEU A 183 2.97 18.64 -1.39
N VAL A 184 4.09 18.08 -0.96
CA VAL A 184 5.40 18.72 -0.93
C VAL A 184 6.40 17.82 -1.63
N ASP A 185 7.22 18.36 -2.53
CA ASP A 185 8.32 17.59 -3.16
C ASP A 185 9.68 18.28 -2.95
N SER A 186 10.72 17.81 -3.63
CA SER A 186 12.08 18.33 -3.51
C SER A 186 12.25 19.82 -3.86
N LYS A 187 11.27 20.46 -4.51
CA LYS A 187 11.28 21.91 -4.78
C LYS A 187 10.26 22.69 -3.91
N GLY A 188 9.67 22.06 -2.89
CA GLY A 188 8.71 22.69 -1.98
C GLY A 188 7.24 22.34 -2.27
N LEU A 189 6.34 23.24 -1.85
CA LEU A 189 4.90 23.04 -1.89
C LEU A 189 4.32 22.95 -3.32
N ILE A 190 3.40 22.00 -3.46
CA ILE A 190 2.27 21.83 -4.38
C ILE A 190 1.47 23.08 -4.83
N VAL A 191 1.95 24.02 -5.66
CA VAL A 191 1.17 25.23 -6.05
C VAL A 191 1.12 25.52 -7.55
N LYS A 192 0.03 26.13 -8.06
CA LYS A 192 -0.20 26.34 -9.51
C LYS A 192 0.91 27.14 -10.20
N ASN A 193 1.41 28.21 -9.58
CA ASN A 193 2.40 29.11 -10.14
C ASN A 193 3.81 28.86 -9.58
N ARG A 194 4.22 27.59 -9.44
CA ARG A 194 5.52 27.26 -8.85
C ARG A 194 6.68 27.66 -9.77
N PRO A 195 7.70 28.37 -9.27
CA PRO A 195 8.79 28.89 -10.12
C PRO A 195 9.73 27.81 -10.66
N THR A 196 9.85 26.65 -9.99
CA THR A 196 10.78 25.58 -10.40
C THR A 196 10.18 24.20 -10.19
N GLY A 197 10.77 23.17 -10.82
CA GLY A 197 10.44 21.76 -10.60
C GLY A 197 9.39 21.16 -11.53
N GLY A 198 8.60 21.99 -12.22
CA GLY A 198 7.50 21.55 -13.07
C GLY A 198 6.42 20.78 -12.31
N LEU A 199 5.25 20.62 -12.93
CA LEU A 199 4.15 19.83 -12.39
C LEU A 199 3.67 18.88 -13.49
N ASN A 200 3.77 17.58 -13.21
CA ASN A 200 3.13 16.59 -14.07
C ASN A 200 1.61 16.59 -13.85
N LYS A 201 0.89 15.86 -14.69
CA LYS A 201 -0.58 15.79 -14.67
C LYS A 201 -1.12 15.38 -13.30
N GLU A 202 -0.43 14.48 -12.62
CA GLU A 202 -0.81 13.93 -11.32
C GLU A 202 -0.65 14.98 -10.21
N LYS A 203 0.48 15.69 -10.15
CA LYS A 203 0.72 16.77 -9.17
C LYS A 203 -0.19 17.97 -9.39
N MET A 204 -0.51 18.30 -10.64
CA MET A 204 -1.41 19.40 -10.98
C MET A 204 -2.79 19.26 -10.32
N ARG A 205 -3.26 18.02 -10.06
CA ARG A 205 -4.54 17.77 -9.38
C ARG A 205 -4.58 18.30 -7.95
N TYR A 206 -3.42 18.50 -7.32
CA TYR A 206 -3.30 18.96 -5.93
C TYR A 206 -2.58 20.31 -5.85
N ALA A 207 -2.46 21.03 -6.97
CA ALA A 207 -1.83 22.33 -7.02
C ALA A 207 -2.81 23.43 -6.60
N HIS A 208 -2.52 24.07 -5.47
CA HIS A 208 -3.34 25.14 -4.90
C HIS A 208 -2.94 26.53 -5.42
N GLU A 209 -3.89 27.47 -5.37
CA GLU A 209 -3.62 28.90 -5.57
C GLU A 209 -3.08 29.51 -4.28
N ARG A 210 -1.75 29.45 -4.11
CA ARG A 210 -1.02 30.04 -2.98
C ARG A 210 0.38 30.45 -3.41
N GLU A 211 1.00 31.29 -2.57
CA GLU A 211 2.41 31.63 -2.69
C GLU A 211 3.30 30.38 -2.57
N PRO A 212 4.36 30.27 -3.39
CA PRO A 212 5.34 29.19 -3.27
C PRO A 212 6.07 29.23 -1.92
N ILE A 213 6.06 28.12 -1.20
CA ILE A 213 6.83 27.93 0.04
C ILE A 213 7.75 26.72 -0.14
N THR A 214 9.03 26.85 0.21
CA THR A 214 10.05 25.82 -0.04
C THR A 214 10.42 25.02 1.21
N LYS A 215 10.56 25.68 2.36
CA LYS A 215 10.94 25.02 3.61
C LYS A 215 9.74 24.32 4.25
N LEU A 216 9.92 23.07 4.66
CA LEU A 216 8.85 22.30 5.29
C LEU A 216 8.33 22.94 6.57
N THR A 217 9.21 23.49 7.41
CA THR A 217 8.83 24.23 8.64
C THR A 217 7.82 25.35 8.36
N ASP A 218 8.07 26.13 7.32
CA ASP A 218 7.24 27.29 6.92
C ASP A 218 5.92 26.81 6.32
N ILE A 219 5.94 25.70 5.57
CA ILE A 219 4.73 25.05 5.04
C ILE A 219 3.84 24.59 6.20
N ILE A 220 4.40 23.92 7.20
CA ILE A 220 3.64 23.42 8.35
C ILE A 220 3.04 24.58 9.15
N ASP A 221 3.77 25.69 9.31
CA ASP A 221 3.28 26.88 9.99
C ASP A 221 2.13 27.57 9.22
N ALA A 222 2.25 27.65 7.90
CA ALA A 222 1.26 28.28 7.02
C ALA A 222 -0.01 27.44 6.83
N ILE A 223 0.11 26.11 6.77
CA ILE A 223 -1.00 25.19 6.52
C ILE A 223 -1.67 24.71 7.81
N LYS A 224 -0.90 24.58 8.89
CA LYS A 224 -1.34 24.05 10.20
C LYS A 224 -2.07 22.70 10.06
N PRO A 225 -1.42 21.68 9.45
CA PRO A 225 -2.08 20.41 9.18
C PRO A 225 -2.39 19.63 10.45
N THR A 226 -3.35 18.72 10.32
CA THR A 226 -3.73 17.77 11.38
C THR A 226 -3.02 16.43 11.18
N PHE A 227 -2.74 16.08 9.92
CA PHE A 227 -1.94 14.93 9.49
C PHE A 227 -0.69 15.40 8.75
N LEU A 228 0.47 14.94 9.20
CA LEU A 228 1.74 15.07 8.51
C LEU A 228 2.22 13.68 8.09
N ILE A 229 2.25 13.43 6.78
CA ILE A 229 2.51 12.10 6.21
C ILE A 229 3.76 12.14 5.34
N GLY A 230 4.81 11.43 5.76
CA GLY A 230 6.08 11.34 5.05
C GLY A 230 6.15 10.07 4.21
N ALA A 231 6.49 10.22 2.94
CA ALA A 231 6.76 9.12 2.01
C ALA A 231 7.77 9.54 0.93
N ALA A 232 8.81 10.28 1.33
CA ALA A 232 9.79 10.85 0.40
C ALA A 232 11.01 9.94 0.13
N GLY A 233 11.22 8.91 0.95
CA GLY A 233 12.41 8.04 0.92
C GLY A 233 13.71 8.73 1.34
N GLN A 234 13.62 9.92 1.96
CA GLN A 234 14.75 10.80 2.24
C GLN A 234 14.70 11.40 3.66
N GLY A 235 14.49 10.56 4.66
CA GLY A 235 14.65 10.94 6.06
C GLY A 235 16.12 11.08 6.50
N PRO A 236 16.38 11.71 7.66
CA PRO A 236 15.38 12.36 8.54
C PRO A 236 14.94 13.73 8.00
N SER A 237 13.66 14.07 8.16
CA SER A 237 13.06 15.32 7.63
C SER A 237 12.04 15.97 8.57
N PHE A 238 11.42 15.22 9.48
CA PHE A 238 10.50 15.75 10.50
C PHE A 238 11.30 16.12 11.74
N THR A 239 11.86 17.32 11.72
CA THR A 239 12.68 17.83 12.84
C THR A 239 11.85 18.03 14.11
N ARG A 240 12.53 18.10 15.26
CA ARG A 240 11.90 18.42 16.54
C ARG A 240 11.02 19.67 16.48
N GLU A 241 11.49 20.73 15.81
CA GLU A 241 10.72 21.97 15.61
C GLU A 241 9.39 21.73 14.87
N ILE A 242 9.40 20.91 13.81
CA ILE A 242 8.19 20.56 13.06
C ILE A 242 7.22 19.77 13.94
N LEU A 243 7.74 18.80 14.69
CA LEU A 243 6.94 17.95 15.58
C LEU A 243 6.30 18.77 16.72
N GLU A 244 7.06 19.69 17.33
CA GLU A 244 6.57 20.63 18.35
C GLU A 244 5.49 21.57 17.78
N LYS A 245 5.67 22.08 16.55
CA LYS A 245 4.64 22.86 15.84
C LYS A 245 3.37 22.05 15.63
N MET A 246 3.47 20.81 15.17
CA MET A 246 2.32 19.92 14.99
C MET A 246 1.53 19.75 16.31
N ALA A 247 2.22 19.54 17.43
CA ALA A 247 1.61 19.46 18.76
C ALA A 247 1.03 20.80 19.26
N SER A 248 1.59 21.93 18.84
CA SER A 248 1.05 23.26 19.20
C SER A 248 -0.30 23.56 18.54
N PHE A 249 -0.55 22.99 17.35
CA PHE A 249 -1.79 23.21 16.60
C PHE A 249 -2.86 22.16 16.91
N ASN A 250 -2.45 20.97 17.33
CA ASN A 250 -3.32 19.82 17.47
C ASN A 250 -3.12 19.14 18.82
N LYS A 251 -4.22 18.88 19.54
CA LYS A 251 -4.17 18.08 20.78
C LYS A 251 -3.58 16.67 20.56
N HIS A 252 -3.88 16.07 19.41
CA HIS A 252 -3.36 14.76 18.99
C HIS A 252 -2.83 14.90 17.56
N PRO A 253 -1.60 15.40 17.35
CA PRO A 253 -1.05 15.52 16.00
C PRO A 253 -0.84 14.12 15.43
N VAL A 254 -1.21 13.92 14.16
CA VAL A 254 -1.03 12.63 13.49
C VAL A 254 0.20 12.68 12.60
N ILE A 255 1.17 11.81 12.87
CA ILE A 255 2.49 11.81 12.24
C ILE A 255 2.74 10.43 11.65
N PHE A 256 2.83 10.35 10.33
CA PHE A 256 3.16 9.12 9.61
C PHE A 256 4.57 9.25 9.01
N ALA A 257 5.50 8.38 9.40
CA ALA A 257 6.87 8.31 8.86
C ALA A 257 7.01 7.03 8.01
N LEU A 258 6.49 7.05 6.78
CA LEU A 258 6.29 5.85 5.96
C LEU A 258 7.51 5.45 5.13
N SER A 259 8.55 6.28 5.10
CA SER A 259 9.76 5.97 4.33
C SER A 259 10.51 4.75 4.88
N ASN A 260 10.97 3.88 3.96
CA ASN A 260 11.67 2.64 4.26
C ASN A 260 13.09 2.65 3.69
N PRO A 261 14.06 1.93 4.32
CA PRO A 261 13.97 1.26 5.63
C PRO A 261 14.01 2.27 6.79
N THR A 262 14.15 1.83 8.05
CA THR A 262 14.18 2.68 9.26
C THR A 262 15.16 3.86 9.17
N SER A 263 16.31 3.68 8.50
CA SER A 263 17.30 4.76 8.28
C SER A 263 16.84 5.87 7.34
N LYS A 264 15.71 5.68 6.65
CA LYS A 264 15.06 6.64 5.76
C LYS A 264 13.76 7.19 6.31
N ALA A 265 13.31 6.74 7.48
CA ALA A 265 12.11 7.27 8.13
C ALA A 265 12.25 8.77 8.40
N GLU A 266 11.16 9.52 8.23
CA GLU A 266 11.16 10.98 8.38
C GLU A 266 11.51 11.43 9.81
N CYS A 267 11.10 10.66 10.81
CA CYS A 267 11.56 10.70 12.19
C CYS A 267 11.39 9.32 12.83
N THR A 268 12.02 9.12 13.98
CA THR A 268 11.79 7.95 14.82
C THR A 268 10.54 8.11 15.69
N ALA A 269 9.99 6.98 16.17
CA ALA A 269 8.91 7.00 17.13
C ALA A 269 9.30 7.75 18.43
N GLN A 270 10.53 7.54 18.91
CA GLN A 270 11.04 8.20 20.12
C GLN A 270 11.03 9.73 19.96
N GLU A 271 11.58 10.24 18.86
CA GLU A 271 11.61 11.69 18.58
C GLU A 271 10.19 12.27 18.47
N ALA A 272 9.26 11.56 17.81
CA ALA A 272 7.88 12.00 17.69
C ALA A 272 7.17 12.09 19.05
N TYR A 273 7.25 11.04 19.88
CA TYR A 273 6.61 11.07 21.19
C TYR A 273 7.27 12.08 22.13
N GLU A 274 8.59 12.20 22.15
CA GLU A 274 9.29 13.17 23.01
C GLU A 274 8.99 14.62 22.62
N ALA A 275 8.99 14.94 21.32
CA ALA A 275 8.73 16.30 20.84
C ALA A 275 7.26 16.71 20.99
N THR A 276 6.34 15.74 21.07
CA THR A 276 4.89 16.00 21.20
C THR A 276 4.36 15.69 22.59
N ASN A 277 5.23 15.48 23.59
CA ASN A 277 4.85 15.13 24.96
C ASN A 277 3.92 13.91 25.06
N GLY A 278 4.15 12.89 24.24
CA GLY A 278 3.35 11.67 24.17
C GLY A 278 1.97 11.84 23.54
N GLN A 279 1.65 13.02 22.99
CA GLN A 279 0.31 13.33 22.49
C GLN A 279 0.06 12.86 21.05
N CYS A 280 1.13 12.65 20.27
CA CYS A 280 0.98 12.27 18.87
C CYS A 280 0.38 10.88 18.69
N ILE A 281 -0.28 10.71 17.55
CA ILE A 281 -0.55 9.40 16.96
C ILE A 281 0.55 9.16 15.94
N PHE A 282 1.36 8.12 16.16
CA PHE A 282 2.52 7.81 15.32
C PHE A 282 2.34 6.49 14.56
N ILE A 283 2.59 6.53 13.26
CA ILE A 283 2.67 5.35 12.39
C ILE A 283 3.96 5.41 11.59
N SER A 284 4.62 4.28 11.37
CA SER A 284 5.79 4.18 10.51
C SER A 284 5.65 3.12 9.42
N GLY A 285 6.46 3.23 8.36
CA GLY A 285 6.57 2.19 7.33
C GLY A 285 7.43 1.01 7.79
N SER A 286 8.50 1.31 8.53
CA SER A 286 9.43 0.35 9.13
C SER A 286 9.14 0.16 10.63
N PRO A 287 9.47 -1.00 11.22
CA PRO A 287 9.23 -1.25 12.65
C PRO A 287 10.14 -0.37 13.53
N PHE A 288 9.59 0.09 14.65
CA PHE A 288 10.32 0.76 15.73
C PHE A 288 10.06 0.04 17.06
N PRO A 289 11.01 0.08 18.00
CA PRO A 289 10.80 -0.46 19.34
C PRO A 289 9.70 0.31 20.08
N ASN A 290 9.16 -0.31 21.15
CA ASN A 290 8.27 0.35 22.08
C ASN A 290 8.94 1.59 22.68
N VAL A 291 8.14 2.62 22.95
CA VAL A 291 8.59 3.89 23.53
C VAL A 291 8.01 4.04 24.92
N GLU A 292 8.86 4.15 25.93
CA GLU A 292 8.44 4.53 27.28
C GLU A 292 8.55 6.04 27.45
N TYR A 293 7.41 6.69 27.71
CA TYR A 293 7.36 8.13 27.93
C TYR A 293 6.43 8.47 29.09
N GLN A 294 6.95 9.14 30.11
CA GLN A 294 6.24 9.55 31.33
C GLN A 294 5.45 8.41 32.01
N GLY A 295 6.03 7.22 32.08
CA GLY A 295 5.40 6.05 32.73
C GLY A 295 4.31 5.36 31.90
N LYS A 296 4.09 5.79 30.64
CA LYS A 296 3.25 5.08 29.68
C LYS A 296 4.13 4.44 28.59
N THR A 297 3.81 3.19 28.24
CA THR A 297 4.41 2.50 27.09
C THR A 297 3.53 2.73 25.86
N TYR A 298 4.16 3.16 24.77
CA TYR A 298 3.55 3.32 23.45
C TYR A 298 4.11 2.26 22.52
N VAL A 299 3.23 1.64 21.73
CA VAL A 299 3.60 0.64 20.73
C VAL A 299 3.40 1.24 19.34
N PRO A 300 4.47 1.67 18.64
CA PRO A 300 4.35 2.27 17.31
C PRO A 300 3.73 1.30 16.31
N GLY A 301 2.63 1.70 15.68
CA GLY A 301 2.02 0.91 14.61
C GLY A 301 2.84 0.95 13.31
N GLN A 302 2.87 -0.17 12.59
CA GLN A 302 3.50 -0.25 11.28
C GLN A 302 2.45 -0.28 10.16
N GLY A 303 2.43 0.76 9.32
CA GLY A 303 1.60 0.82 8.11
C GLY A 303 2.18 -0.03 6.99
N ASN A 304 2.17 -1.35 7.16
CA ASN A 304 2.74 -2.29 6.19
C ASN A 304 1.69 -2.80 5.21
N ASN A 305 2.00 -2.79 3.92
CA ASN A 305 1.13 -3.30 2.85
C ASN A 305 0.72 -4.77 3.06
N CYS A 306 1.45 -5.54 3.89
CA CYS A 306 1.10 -6.90 4.26
C CYS A 306 -0.28 -7.06 4.91
N TYR A 307 -0.87 -5.98 5.44
CA TYR A 307 -2.26 -6.01 5.91
C TYR A 307 -3.29 -5.99 4.77
N ILE A 308 -2.90 -5.61 3.55
CA ILE A 308 -3.81 -5.34 2.43
C ILE A 308 -3.68 -6.37 1.33
N PHE A 309 -2.52 -6.45 0.67
CA PHE A 309 -2.37 -7.24 -0.56
C PHE A 309 -2.74 -8.72 -0.37
N PRO A 310 -2.46 -9.39 0.77
CA PRO A 310 -2.84 -10.80 0.92
C PRO A 310 -4.35 -11.00 0.89
N GLY A 311 -5.10 -10.18 1.64
CA GLY A 311 -6.57 -10.24 1.68
C GLY A 311 -7.22 -9.85 0.35
N VAL A 312 -6.69 -8.81 -0.31
CA VAL A 312 -7.14 -8.40 -1.66
C VAL A 312 -6.93 -9.54 -2.65
N ALA A 313 -5.73 -10.12 -2.69
CA ALA A 313 -5.43 -11.23 -3.58
C ALA A 313 -6.27 -12.47 -3.30
N LEU A 314 -6.49 -12.80 -2.02
CA LEU A 314 -7.35 -13.90 -1.62
C LEU A 314 -8.76 -13.72 -2.17
N ALA A 315 -9.35 -12.53 -2.05
CA ALA A 315 -10.67 -12.22 -2.61
C ALA A 315 -10.69 -12.38 -4.15
N VAL A 316 -9.70 -11.79 -4.81
CA VAL A 316 -9.61 -11.74 -6.27
C VAL A 316 -9.49 -13.14 -6.85
N VAL A 317 -8.59 -13.96 -6.30
CA VAL A 317 -8.33 -15.32 -6.79
C VAL A 317 -9.48 -16.26 -6.46
N THR A 318 -10.05 -16.19 -5.26
CA THR A 318 -11.15 -17.10 -4.86
C THR A 318 -12.45 -16.81 -5.59
N CYS A 319 -12.79 -15.54 -5.82
CA CYS A 319 -14.04 -15.14 -6.46
C CYS A 319 -13.90 -14.81 -7.96
N LEU A 320 -12.70 -15.00 -8.53
CA LEU A 320 -12.37 -14.70 -9.92
C LEU A 320 -12.77 -13.27 -10.32
N ILE A 321 -12.40 -12.29 -9.47
CA ILE A 321 -12.73 -10.88 -9.69
C ILE A 321 -12.01 -10.38 -10.96
N ARG A 322 -12.75 -9.71 -11.86
CA ARG A 322 -12.23 -9.34 -13.19
C ARG A 322 -11.35 -8.10 -13.22
N HIS A 323 -11.61 -7.14 -12.33
CA HIS A 323 -10.93 -5.84 -12.26
C HIS A 323 -10.77 -5.43 -10.80
N VAL A 324 -9.71 -4.67 -10.50
CA VAL A 324 -9.39 -4.24 -9.13
C VAL A 324 -9.49 -2.71 -9.01
N PRO A 325 -10.72 -2.14 -8.94
CA PRO A 325 -10.92 -0.69 -8.82
C PRO A 325 -10.48 -0.18 -7.44
N GLU A 326 -10.30 1.14 -7.28
CA GLU A 326 -9.95 1.80 -6.01
C GLU A 326 -10.90 1.45 -4.88
N GLU A 327 -12.17 1.23 -5.19
CA GLU A 327 -13.18 0.85 -4.20
C GLU A 327 -12.78 -0.42 -3.43
N ILE A 328 -12.12 -1.38 -4.09
CA ILE A 328 -11.62 -2.60 -3.42
C ILE A 328 -10.58 -2.24 -2.34
N PHE A 329 -9.70 -1.29 -2.62
CA PHE A 329 -8.69 -0.81 -1.67
C PHE A 329 -9.32 0.04 -0.57
N TYR A 330 -10.35 0.84 -0.87
CA TYR A 330 -11.10 1.55 0.17
C TYR A 330 -11.81 0.57 1.11
N ILE A 331 -12.44 -0.48 0.58
CA ILE A 331 -13.10 -1.53 1.38
C ILE A 331 -12.07 -2.28 2.23
N ALA A 332 -10.91 -2.63 1.67
CA ALA A 332 -9.82 -3.25 2.43
C ALA A 332 -9.35 -2.34 3.58
N ALA A 333 -9.14 -1.05 3.29
CA ALA A 333 -8.72 -0.06 4.27
C ALA A 333 -9.73 0.10 5.41
N LYS A 334 -11.01 0.24 5.07
CA LYS A 334 -12.11 0.35 6.03
C LYS A 334 -12.22 -0.90 6.89
N THR A 335 -12.20 -2.07 6.28
CA THR A 335 -12.25 -3.36 7.00
C THR A 335 -11.09 -3.49 7.97
N LEU A 336 -9.88 -3.14 7.55
CA LEU A 336 -8.70 -3.16 8.42
C LEU A 336 -8.84 -2.22 9.61
N SER A 337 -9.36 -1.01 9.40
CA SER A 337 -9.59 -0.03 10.47
C SER A 337 -10.70 -0.47 11.45
N ASP A 338 -11.76 -1.09 10.94
CA ASP A 338 -12.87 -1.60 11.75
C ASP A 338 -12.43 -2.75 12.68
N LEU A 339 -11.38 -3.49 12.32
CA LEU A 339 -10.81 -4.57 13.12
C LEU A 339 -9.90 -4.09 14.27
N VAL A 340 -9.55 -2.80 14.32
CA VAL A 340 -8.73 -2.23 15.40
C VAL A 340 -9.60 -2.06 16.65
N THR A 341 -9.23 -2.72 17.74
CA THR A 341 -10.03 -2.67 18.98
C THR A 341 -9.76 -1.40 19.79
N GLN A 342 -10.56 -1.14 20.83
CA GLN A 342 -10.29 0.00 21.72
C GLN A 342 -9.02 -0.20 22.55
N GLU A 343 -8.71 -1.46 22.90
CA GLU A 343 -7.49 -1.84 23.58
C GLU A 343 -6.25 -1.54 22.71
N ASP A 344 -6.32 -1.84 21.41
CA ASP A 344 -5.27 -1.49 20.45
C ASP A 344 -5.03 0.04 20.42
N LEU A 345 -6.11 0.82 20.28
CA LEU A 345 -6.02 2.29 20.25
C LEU A 345 -5.46 2.87 21.57
N ALA A 346 -5.80 2.29 22.72
CA ALA A 346 -5.37 2.78 24.02
C ALA A 346 -3.83 2.75 24.20
N VAL A 347 -3.16 1.78 23.58
CA VAL A 347 -1.70 1.61 23.58
C VAL A 347 -1.01 2.27 22.37
N GLY A 348 -1.78 2.92 21.50
CA GLY A 348 -1.26 3.65 20.33
C GLY A 348 -1.14 2.83 19.04
N LEU A 349 -1.75 1.65 18.98
CA LEU A 349 -1.79 0.84 17.75
C LEU A 349 -2.92 1.30 16.83
N MET A 350 -2.58 1.64 15.58
CA MET A 350 -3.56 2.03 14.54
C MET A 350 -3.94 0.87 13.60
N TYR A 351 -3.37 -0.31 13.84
CA TYR A 351 -3.59 -1.54 13.08
C TYR A 351 -3.75 -2.71 14.06
N PRO A 352 -4.49 -3.77 13.67
CA PRO A 352 -4.61 -4.96 14.50
C PRO A 352 -3.25 -5.66 14.69
N SER A 353 -3.12 -6.46 15.75
CA SER A 353 -1.95 -7.33 15.92
C SER A 353 -1.71 -8.21 14.68
N ILE A 354 -0.44 -8.34 14.29
CA ILE A 354 -0.01 -9.21 13.18
C ILE A 354 -0.34 -10.69 13.44
N GLU A 355 -0.50 -11.11 14.70
CA GLU A 355 -0.92 -12.48 15.04
C GLU A 355 -2.33 -12.80 14.50
N LYS A 356 -3.16 -11.78 14.28
CA LYS A 356 -4.51 -11.90 13.73
C LYS A 356 -4.55 -11.78 12.20
N ILE A 357 -3.39 -11.75 11.52
CA ILE A 357 -3.30 -11.41 10.09
C ILE A 357 -4.10 -12.34 9.17
N HIS A 358 -4.28 -13.61 9.55
CA HIS A 358 -5.12 -14.55 8.78
C HIS A 358 -6.60 -14.15 8.84
N ASP A 359 -7.10 -13.79 10.02
CA ASP A 359 -8.49 -13.36 10.21
C ASP A 359 -8.72 -11.98 9.59
N VAL A 360 -7.73 -11.08 9.66
CA VAL A 360 -7.73 -9.80 8.96
C VAL A 360 -7.84 -10.01 7.45
N SER A 361 -6.97 -10.86 6.88
CA SER A 361 -6.97 -11.16 5.45
C SER A 361 -8.27 -11.81 4.98
N ARG A 362 -8.83 -12.74 5.78
CA ARG A 362 -10.14 -13.37 5.49
C ARG A 362 -11.28 -12.35 5.54
N SER A 363 -11.32 -11.49 6.55
CA SER A 363 -12.35 -10.44 6.68
C SER A 363 -12.30 -9.45 5.52
N ILE A 364 -11.10 -9.01 5.13
CA ILE A 364 -10.90 -8.18 3.94
C ILE A 364 -11.42 -8.92 2.70
N ALA A 365 -11.06 -10.20 2.53
CA ALA A 365 -11.47 -10.98 1.37
C ALA A 365 -12.98 -11.15 1.28
N VAL A 366 -13.67 -11.43 2.39
CA VAL A 366 -15.12 -11.56 2.46
C VAL A 366 -15.80 -10.25 2.07
N ASN A 367 -15.38 -9.12 2.62
CA ASN A 367 -16.00 -7.81 2.33
C ASN A 367 -15.77 -7.38 0.87
N ILE A 368 -14.59 -7.66 0.31
CA ILE A 368 -14.31 -7.42 -1.11
C ILE A 368 -15.17 -8.33 -1.98
N ALA A 369 -15.31 -9.61 -1.61
CA ALA A 369 -16.12 -10.56 -2.36
C ALA A 369 -17.60 -10.14 -2.37
N GLU A 370 -18.15 -9.71 -1.24
CA GLU A 370 -19.51 -9.16 -1.16
C GLU A 370 -19.71 -7.98 -2.11
N TYR A 371 -18.79 -7.01 -2.07
CA TYR A 371 -18.80 -5.88 -3.01
C TYR A 371 -18.70 -6.35 -4.46
N ALA A 372 -17.82 -7.31 -4.76
CA ALA A 372 -17.59 -7.80 -6.11
C ALA A 372 -18.83 -8.50 -6.68
N TYR A 373 -19.57 -9.28 -5.88
CA TYR A 373 -20.85 -9.84 -6.31
C TYR A 373 -21.92 -8.77 -6.50
N ALA A 374 -22.04 -7.82 -5.57
CA ALA A 374 -23.02 -6.73 -5.66
C ALA A 374 -22.80 -5.82 -6.89
N ASN A 375 -21.56 -5.70 -7.36
CA ASN A 375 -21.19 -4.84 -8.48
C ASN A 375 -20.85 -5.62 -9.77
N ASN A 376 -21.22 -6.90 -9.85
CA ASN A 376 -20.99 -7.76 -11.01
C ASN A 376 -19.52 -7.84 -11.44
N LEU A 377 -18.57 -7.76 -10.50
CA LEU A 377 -17.14 -7.90 -10.74
C LEU A 377 -16.66 -9.34 -10.56
N ALA A 378 -17.28 -10.12 -9.68
CA ALA A 378 -16.98 -11.53 -9.47
C ALA A 378 -17.42 -12.38 -10.67
N ALA A 379 -16.55 -13.26 -11.15
CA ALA A 379 -16.86 -14.17 -12.26
C ALA A 379 -17.14 -15.62 -11.82
N LEU A 380 -16.83 -15.97 -10.56
CA LEU A 380 -17.23 -17.26 -10.00
C LEU A 380 -18.76 -17.31 -9.90
N TYR A 381 -19.37 -18.38 -10.39
CA TYR A 381 -20.82 -18.56 -10.37
C TYR A 381 -21.20 -20.03 -10.12
N PRO A 382 -22.25 -20.30 -9.32
CA PRO A 382 -23.09 -19.35 -8.58
C PRO A 382 -22.35 -18.68 -7.41
N LYS A 383 -22.87 -17.54 -6.91
CA LYS A 383 -22.38 -16.93 -5.65
C LYS A 383 -22.49 -17.98 -4.54
N PRO A 384 -21.41 -18.29 -3.80
CA PRO A 384 -21.48 -19.16 -2.63
C PRO A 384 -22.47 -18.61 -1.59
N ASN A 385 -23.22 -19.49 -0.94
CA ASN A 385 -24.19 -19.09 0.09
C ASN A 385 -23.51 -18.49 1.32
N ASP A 386 -22.33 -19.02 1.68
CA ASP A 386 -21.47 -18.51 2.75
C ASP A 386 -20.10 -18.20 2.15
N LEU A 387 -19.77 -16.91 2.03
CA LEU A 387 -18.49 -16.49 1.48
C LEU A 387 -17.32 -16.70 2.45
N ASP A 388 -17.53 -16.60 3.77
CA ASP A 388 -16.45 -16.81 4.75
C ASP A 388 -16.03 -18.27 4.75
N GLU A 389 -16.99 -19.19 4.82
CA GLU A 389 -16.71 -20.62 4.76
C GLU A 389 -16.13 -21.01 3.39
N PHE A 390 -16.66 -20.47 2.29
CA PHE A 390 -16.11 -20.71 0.97
C PHE A 390 -14.65 -20.26 0.85
N ILE A 391 -14.34 -19.02 1.27
CA ILE A 391 -12.97 -18.50 1.21
C ILE A 391 -12.05 -19.35 2.09
N LYS A 392 -12.49 -19.67 3.32
CA LYS A 392 -11.73 -20.50 4.26
C LYS A 392 -11.37 -21.87 3.70
N LEU A 393 -12.30 -22.52 2.99
CA LEU A 393 -12.06 -23.83 2.34
C LEU A 393 -11.04 -23.76 1.20
N HIS A 394 -10.84 -22.59 0.59
CA HIS A 394 -9.86 -22.37 -0.49
C HIS A 394 -8.51 -21.87 0.01
N GLN A 395 -8.40 -21.53 1.30
CA GLN A 395 -7.12 -21.15 1.90
C GLN A 395 -6.18 -22.36 2.00
N TYR A 396 -4.90 -22.10 1.76
CA TYR A 396 -3.82 -23.02 2.03
C TYR A 396 -3.72 -23.29 3.53
N ILE A 397 -3.65 -24.58 3.86
CA ILE A 397 -3.46 -25.06 5.22
C ILE A 397 -2.08 -25.70 5.29
N ALA A 398 -1.24 -25.23 6.22
CA ALA A 398 0.12 -25.70 6.43
C ALA A 398 0.18 -27.04 7.20
N GLU A 399 -0.71 -27.98 6.84
CA GLU A 399 -0.76 -29.34 7.38
C GLU A 399 -0.39 -30.33 6.30
N TYR A 400 0.39 -31.36 6.65
CA TYR A 400 0.68 -32.45 5.71
C TYR A 400 -0.61 -33.17 5.33
N LYS A 401 -0.82 -33.36 4.02
CA LYS A 401 -1.94 -34.14 3.48
C LYS A 401 -1.49 -35.57 3.24
N GLU A 402 -2.40 -36.52 3.44
CA GLU A 402 -2.20 -37.91 3.06
C GLU A 402 -1.93 -38.01 1.55
N THR A 403 -0.80 -38.62 1.18
CA THR A 403 -0.40 -38.82 -0.22
C THR A 403 -0.80 -40.20 -0.73
N LEU A 404 -1.13 -41.12 0.17
CA LEU A 404 -1.66 -42.43 -0.18
C LEU A 404 -3.13 -42.33 -0.60
N PRO A 405 -3.57 -43.21 -1.51
CA PRO A 405 -4.98 -43.27 -1.89
C PRO A 405 -5.85 -43.65 -0.69
N ARG A 406 -6.99 -42.96 -0.54
CA ARG A 406 -8.02 -43.39 0.42
C ARG A 406 -8.64 -44.70 -0.06
N THR A 407 -8.57 -45.74 0.76
CA THR A 407 -9.18 -47.05 0.49
C THR A 407 -10.43 -47.25 1.34
N TRP A 408 -11.44 -47.94 0.79
CA TRP A 408 -12.63 -48.35 1.54
C TRP A 408 -13.10 -49.72 1.06
N ASN A 409 -13.69 -50.50 1.96
CA ASN A 409 -14.21 -51.82 1.63
C ASN A 409 -15.53 -51.71 0.87
N TRP A 410 -15.72 -52.58 -0.11
CA TRP A 410 -17.04 -52.79 -0.72
C TRP A 410 -17.95 -53.60 0.21
N PRO A 411 -19.29 -53.42 0.13
CA PRO A 411 -20.21 -54.30 0.82
C PRO A 411 -19.94 -55.76 0.43
N LYS A 412 -19.85 -56.65 1.42
CA LYS A 412 -19.78 -58.09 1.15
C LYS A 412 -21.12 -58.50 0.53
N VAL A 413 -21.11 -58.96 -0.71
CA VAL A 413 -22.30 -59.58 -1.32
C VAL A 413 -22.58 -60.84 -0.51
N HIS A 414 -23.78 -60.95 0.08
CA HIS A 414 -24.20 -62.13 0.82
C HIS A 414 -24.24 -63.34 -0.13
N GLU A 415 -23.47 -64.38 0.17
CA GLU A 415 -23.57 -65.71 -0.46
C GLU A 415 -24.79 -66.47 0.04
#